data_AF-K2EDQ3-F1
#
_entry.id   AF-K2EDQ3-F1
#
_cell.length_a   1.000
_cell.length_b   1.000
_cell.length_c   1.000
_cell.angle_alpha   90.00
_cell.angle_beta   90.00
_cell.angle_gamma   90.00
#
_symmetry.space_group_name_H-M   'P 1'
#
loop_
_entity.id
_entity.type
_entity.pdbx_description
1 polymer ?
#
loop_
_entity_poly.entity_id
_entity_poly.type
_entity_poly.pdbx_seq_one_letter_code
_entity_poly.pdbx_strand_id
1 'polypeptide(L)'
;MDSAHPVRQMVPRSVGPSVCRCVGVSVCRCVDTNATIEPMNTFSNAFRAEVARMARKEIKPELQGMRKAITSHRSEIAALKREVKALTSQLKSSRRQIKVADEPKAKAAIEETGSKKPRQIQFNAQTLVEKRAALGITQKEMALLLGASSLSVYKWESGRVHPRAAQLERIAQVLKLGKRKALALLSPQ
;
A
#
# COMPACT_ATOMS: atom_id res chain seq x y z
N MET A 1 23.08 44.01 4.28
CA MET A 1 22.44 44.64 5.45
C MET A 1 21.07 43.98 5.58
N ASP A 2 21.03 42.75 6.05
CA ASP A 2 21.00 42.35 7.46
C ASP A 2 19.59 42.49 8.03
N SER A 3 18.94 41.35 8.25
CA SER A 3 17.64 41.25 8.94
C SER A 3 17.58 39.89 9.61
N ALA A 4 18.42 39.76 10.65
CA ALA A 4 18.37 38.71 11.64
C ALA A 4 16.99 38.68 12.32
N HIS A 5 16.28 37.57 12.21
CA HIS A 5 15.13 37.25 13.07
C HIS A 5 15.65 36.66 14.39
N PRO A 6 15.22 37.15 15.56
CA PRO A 6 15.68 36.63 16.83
C PRO A 6 15.05 35.25 17.11
N VAL A 7 15.91 34.25 17.31
CA VAL A 7 15.55 32.94 17.84
C VAL A 7 15.01 33.13 19.25
N ARG A 8 13.70 32.92 19.43
CA ARG A 8 13.02 32.98 20.72
C ARG A 8 13.52 31.81 21.58
N GLN A 9 14.44 32.10 22.50
CA GLN A 9 14.91 31.14 23.49
C GLN A 9 13.72 30.69 24.35
N MET A 10 13.40 29.40 24.26
CA MET A 10 12.40 28.74 25.08
C MET A 10 13.03 28.44 26.43
N VAL A 11 12.77 29.30 27.42
CA VAL A 11 13.21 29.09 28.80
C VAL A 11 12.48 27.86 29.35
N PRO A 12 13.17 26.82 29.84
CA PRO A 12 12.50 25.70 30.48
C PRO A 12 11.91 26.16 31.81
N ARG A 13 10.57 26.13 31.91
CA ARG A 13 9.87 26.25 33.20
C ARG A 13 10.33 25.10 34.10
N SER A 14 10.94 25.44 35.22
CA SER A 14 11.32 24.52 36.30
C SER A 14 10.08 23.78 36.83
N VAL A 15 9.96 22.50 36.53
CA VAL A 15 8.96 21.62 37.15
C VAL A 15 9.67 20.38 37.71
N GLY A 16 9.94 20.42 39.01
CA GLY A 16 10.25 19.25 39.86
C GLY A 16 11.63 18.58 39.71
N PRO A 17 12.15 17.93 40.78
CA PRO A 17 13.41 17.19 40.73
C PRO A 17 13.20 15.87 39.98
N SER A 18 13.45 15.90 38.67
CA SER A 18 13.42 14.72 37.80
C SER A 18 14.80 14.05 37.80
N VAL A 19 14.95 12.85 38.36
CA VAL A 19 16.21 12.10 38.21
C VAL A 19 16.21 11.42 36.83
N CYS A 20 16.75 12.12 35.84
CA CYS A 20 16.97 11.57 34.51
C CYS A 20 18.22 10.69 34.51
N ARG A 21 18.07 9.38 34.33
CA ARG A 21 19.21 8.48 34.08
C ARG A 21 19.32 8.22 32.58
N CYS A 22 20.30 8.85 31.94
CA CYS A 22 20.57 8.65 30.52
C CYS A 22 21.34 7.35 30.30
N VAL A 23 20.81 6.44 29.47
CA VAL A 23 21.59 5.34 28.88
C VAL A 23 21.79 5.70 27.41
N GLY A 24 22.93 6.33 27.11
CA GLY A 24 23.30 6.78 25.76
C GLY A 24 22.65 8.09 25.28
N VAL A 25 23.08 8.56 24.10
CA VAL A 25 22.88 9.93 23.58
C VAL A 25 21.45 10.24 23.09
N SER A 26 20.56 9.26 22.97
CA SER A 26 19.30 9.50 22.24
C SER A 26 18.01 8.97 22.87
N VAL A 27 18.05 8.46 24.11
CA VAL A 27 16.82 8.04 24.82
C VAL A 27 16.90 8.47 26.28
N CYS A 28 16.31 9.63 26.61
CA CYS A 28 16.03 10.01 27.98
C CYS A 28 14.76 9.29 28.44
N ARG A 29 14.90 8.37 29.40
CA ARG A 29 13.77 7.81 30.15
C ARG A 29 13.61 8.63 31.42
N CYS A 30 12.65 9.54 31.43
CA CYS A 30 12.18 10.16 32.66
C CYS A 30 11.31 9.13 33.38
N VAL A 31 11.73 8.72 34.58
CA VAL A 31 10.85 7.96 35.48
C VAL A 31 10.15 9.01 36.32
N ASP A 32 8.83 9.14 36.18
CA ASP A 32 8.03 9.96 37.07
C ASP A 32 8.19 9.42 38.49
N THR A 33 8.95 10.14 39.33
CA THR A 33 9.14 9.84 40.76
C THR A 33 7.97 10.29 41.61
N ASN A 34 6.82 10.62 41.01
CA ASN A 34 5.65 11.06 41.77
C ASN A 34 4.87 9.87 42.34
N ALA A 35 5.54 9.07 43.15
CA ALA A 35 4.93 8.18 44.12
C ALA A 35 4.99 8.89 45.48
N THR A 36 4.15 9.91 45.67
CA THR A 36 3.72 10.30 47.01
C THR A 36 3.01 9.10 47.62
N ILE A 37 3.77 8.32 48.40
CA ILE A 37 3.27 7.25 49.23
C ILE A 37 2.52 7.95 50.37
N GLU A 38 1.23 8.23 50.17
CA GLU A 38 0.35 8.48 51.31
C GLU A 38 0.24 7.19 52.14
N PRO A 39 0.37 7.25 53.47
CA PRO A 39 0.21 6.09 54.32
C PRO A 39 -1.29 5.81 54.46
N MET A 40 -1.87 5.09 53.50
CA MET A 40 -3.26 4.66 53.58
C MET A 40 -3.38 3.15 53.36
N ASN A 41 -3.56 2.47 54.49
CA ASN A 41 -4.19 1.17 54.68
C ASN A 41 -3.48 0.06 53.89
N THR A 42 -2.63 -0.69 54.59
CA THR A 42 -1.95 -1.90 54.07
C THR A 42 -2.87 -2.81 53.25
N PHE A 43 -4.14 -2.94 53.67
CA PHE A 43 -5.17 -3.65 52.92
C PHE A 43 -5.52 -3.04 51.55
N SER A 44 -5.79 -1.73 51.48
CA SER A 44 -6.10 -1.05 50.20
C SER A 44 -4.96 -1.16 49.20
N ASN A 45 -3.72 -1.09 49.70
CA ASN A 45 -2.53 -1.26 48.87
C ASN A 45 -2.35 -2.71 48.41
N ALA A 46 -2.54 -3.69 49.29
CA ALA A 46 -2.51 -5.10 48.94
C ALA A 46 -3.61 -5.46 47.92
N PHE A 47 -4.84 -4.94 48.10
CA PHE A 47 -5.95 -5.15 47.17
C PHE A 47 -5.68 -4.53 45.79
N ARG A 48 -5.21 -3.27 45.73
CA ARG A 48 -4.82 -2.63 44.47
C ARG A 48 -3.69 -3.38 43.76
N ALA A 49 -2.70 -3.86 44.51
CA ALA A 49 -1.62 -4.68 43.97
C ALA A 49 -2.13 -6.00 43.41
N GLU A 50 -3.09 -6.65 44.08
CA GLU A 50 -3.69 -7.91 43.65
C GLU A 50 -4.57 -7.73 42.41
N VAL A 51 -5.40 -6.67 42.35
CA VAL A 51 -6.16 -6.29 41.15
C VAL A 51 -5.21 -6.04 39.97
N ALA A 52 -4.12 -5.29 40.19
CA ALA A 52 -3.13 -5.03 39.15
C ALA A 52 -2.39 -6.31 38.72
N ARG A 53 -2.12 -7.24 39.64
CA ARG A 53 -1.49 -8.53 39.36
C ARG A 53 -2.39 -9.41 38.50
N MET A 54 -3.68 -9.50 38.85
CA MET A 54 -4.69 -10.23 38.08
C MET A 54 -4.87 -9.64 36.68
N ALA A 55 -5.04 -8.32 36.56
CA ALA A 55 -5.13 -7.66 35.25
C ALA A 55 -3.90 -7.95 34.37
N ARG A 56 -2.68 -7.88 34.93
CA ARG A 56 -1.46 -8.24 34.19
C ARG A 56 -1.41 -9.72 33.83
N LYS A 57 -1.90 -10.61 34.70
CA LYS A 57 -1.91 -12.06 34.47
C LYS A 57 -2.78 -12.42 33.27
N GLU A 58 -3.95 -11.80 33.14
CA GLU A 58 -4.87 -12.04 32.01
C GLU A 58 -4.35 -11.43 30.70
N ILE A 59 -3.77 -10.23 30.73
CA ILE A 59 -3.31 -9.53 29.52
C ILE A 59 -1.98 -10.11 28.97
N LYS A 60 -1.11 -10.64 29.84
CA LYS A 60 0.22 -11.14 29.45
C LYS A 60 0.20 -12.24 28.39
N PRO A 61 -0.61 -13.32 28.48
CA PRO A 61 -0.67 -14.35 27.45
C PRO A 61 -1.15 -13.80 26.11
N GLU A 62 -2.15 -12.91 26.09
CA GLU A 62 -2.63 -12.27 24.86
C GLU A 62 -1.54 -11.43 24.19
N LEU A 63 -0.86 -10.56 24.96
CA LEU A 63 0.25 -9.76 24.43
C LEU A 63 1.41 -10.63 23.94
N GLN A 64 1.69 -11.75 24.60
CA GLN A 64 2.71 -12.69 24.14
C GLN A 64 2.29 -13.38 22.85
N GLY A 65 1.03 -13.79 22.72
CA GLY A 65 0.46 -14.34 21.48
C GLY A 65 0.55 -13.34 20.32
N MET A 66 0.12 -12.10 20.53
CA MET A 66 0.22 -11.03 19.53
C MET A 66 1.67 -10.74 19.13
N ARG A 67 2.59 -10.68 20.09
CA ARG A 67 4.03 -10.47 19.80
C ARG A 67 4.60 -11.60 18.95
N LYS A 68 4.26 -12.86 19.26
CA LYS A 68 4.67 -14.03 18.48
C LYS A 68 4.12 -13.97 17.04
N ALA A 69 2.84 -13.63 16.88
CA ALA A 69 2.23 -13.45 15.57
C ALA A 69 2.94 -12.34 14.78
N ILE A 70 3.21 -11.18 15.39
CA ILE A 70 3.95 -10.09 14.76
C ILE A 70 5.35 -10.54 14.31
N THR A 71 6.08 -11.31 15.12
CA THR A 71 7.39 -11.83 14.72
C THR A 71 7.28 -12.83 13.56
N SER A 72 6.27 -13.71 13.57
CA SER A 72 6.00 -14.66 12.47
C SER A 72 5.71 -13.93 11.16
N HIS A 73 4.79 -12.96 11.19
CA HIS A 73 4.44 -12.15 10.03
C HIS A 73 5.63 -11.37 9.50
N ARG A 74 6.51 -10.85 10.37
CA ARG A 74 7.73 -10.17 9.93
C ARG A 74 8.67 -11.11 9.17
N SER A 75 8.84 -12.35 9.62
CA SER A 75 9.63 -13.35 8.89
C SER A 75 8.97 -13.77 7.57
N GLU A 76 7.65 -14.00 7.56
CA GLU A 76 6.89 -14.34 6.35
C GLU A 76 6.97 -13.22 5.31
N ILE A 77 6.79 -11.96 5.71
CA ILE A 77 6.95 -10.80 4.83
C ILE A 77 8.36 -10.74 4.25
N ALA A 78 9.39 -11.04 5.04
CA ALA A 78 10.76 -11.07 4.55
C ALA A 78 11.00 -12.21 3.55
N ALA A 79 10.45 -13.40 3.80
CA ALA A 79 10.51 -14.54 2.89
C ALA A 79 9.82 -14.24 1.55
N LEU A 80 8.57 -13.76 1.60
CA LEU A 80 7.80 -13.38 0.41
C LEU A 80 8.50 -12.27 -0.39
N LYS A 81 9.10 -11.28 0.27
CA LYS A 81 9.89 -10.24 -0.40
C LYS A 81 11.13 -10.81 -1.10
N ARG A 82 11.78 -11.83 -0.53
CA ARG A 82 12.92 -12.52 -1.16
C ARG A 82 12.46 -13.32 -2.38
N GLU A 83 11.34 -14.04 -2.27
CA GLU A 83 10.75 -14.80 -3.38
C GLU A 83 10.35 -13.89 -4.54
N VAL A 84 9.67 -12.77 -4.26
CA VAL A 84 9.33 -11.78 -5.29
C VAL A 84 10.59 -11.23 -5.98
N LYS A 85 11.66 -10.94 -5.24
CA LYS A 85 12.95 -10.54 -5.83
C LYS A 85 13.58 -11.64 -6.69
N ALA A 86 13.53 -12.90 -6.25
CA ALA A 86 14.03 -14.04 -7.00
C ALA A 86 13.25 -14.24 -8.31
N LEU A 87 11.91 -14.24 -8.26
CA LEU A 87 11.05 -14.39 -9.43
C LEU A 87 11.21 -13.22 -10.41
N THR A 88 11.27 -11.98 -9.91
CA THR A 88 11.51 -10.82 -10.79
C THR A 88 12.89 -10.86 -11.45
N SER A 89 13.92 -11.39 -10.77
CA SER A 89 15.23 -11.64 -11.37
C SER A 89 15.16 -12.71 -12.47
N GLN A 90 14.48 -13.83 -12.19
CA GLN A 90 14.26 -14.89 -13.17
C GLN A 90 13.53 -14.36 -14.41
N LEU A 91 12.44 -13.60 -14.26
CA LEU A 91 11.72 -12.97 -15.38
C LEU A 91 12.61 -12.02 -16.20
N LYS A 92 13.49 -11.26 -15.55
CA LYS A 92 14.46 -10.40 -16.26
C LYS A 92 15.48 -11.24 -17.03
N SER A 93 15.97 -12.34 -16.44
CA SER A 93 16.91 -13.26 -17.10
C SER A 93 16.28 -13.95 -18.31
N SER A 94 15.07 -14.49 -18.18
CA SER A 94 14.34 -15.09 -19.30
C SER A 94 14.00 -14.05 -20.38
N ARG A 95 13.63 -12.82 -20.00
CA ARG A 95 13.41 -11.74 -20.98
C ARG A 95 14.68 -11.38 -21.73
N ARG A 96 15.85 -11.40 -21.07
CA ARG A 96 17.15 -11.19 -21.73
C ARG A 96 17.48 -12.34 -22.67
N GLN A 97 17.29 -13.59 -22.24
CA GLN A 97 17.49 -14.77 -23.10
C GLN A 97 16.59 -14.74 -24.35
N ILE A 98 15.32 -14.36 -24.21
CA ILE A 98 14.40 -14.21 -25.35
C ILE A 98 14.87 -13.09 -26.29
N LYS A 99 15.34 -11.95 -25.76
CA LYS A 99 15.86 -10.85 -26.59
C LYS A 99 17.16 -11.21 -27.32
N VAL A 100 18.05 -11.98 -26.69
CA VAL A 100 19.31 -12.43 -27.31
C VAL A 100 19.06 -13.52 -28.35
N ALA A 101 17.98 -14.30 -28.22
CA ALA A 101 17.55 -15.24 -29.25
C ALA A 101 16.87 -14.57 -30.46
N ASP A 102 16.45 -13.30 -30.35
CA ASP A 102 15.72 -12.56 -31.40
C ASP A 102 16.65 -11.78 -32.37
N GLU A 103 17.94 -11.60 -32.07
CA GLU A 103 18.91 -11.04 -33.03
C GLU A 103 20.31 -11.66 -32.83
N PRO A 104 20.96 -12.30 -33.85
CA PRO A 104 20.75 -12.19 -35.29
C PRO A 104 20.54 -13.54 -36.03
N LYS A 105 19.48 -13.65 -36.86
CA LYS A 105 19.56 -14.31 -38.17
C LYS A 105 18.51 -13.75 -39.14
N ALA A 106 19.04 -12.94 -40.06
CA ALA A 106 18.60 -12.65 -41.43
C ALA A 106 17.11 -12.75 -41.83
N LYS A 107 16.64 -11.64 -42.41
CA LYS A 107 15.62 -11.53 -43.46
C LYS A 107 15.47 -12.80 -44.31
N ALA A 108 14.29 -13.41 -44.29
CA ALA A 108 13.58 -13.97 -45.45
C ALA A 108 12.23 -14.59 -45.02
N ALA A 109 11.23 -14.40 -45.88
CA ALA A 109 9.94 -15.09 -45.96
C ALA A 109 8.80 -14.64 -45.02
N ILE A 110 7.66 -14.47 -45.68
CA ILE A 110 6.34 -14.04 -45.24
C ILE A 110 5.55 -15.27 -44.77
N GLU A 111 4.69 -15.06 -43.78
CA GLU A 111 3.35 -15.65 -43.57
C GLU A 111 3.09 -16.24 -42.17
N GLU A 112 1.87 -15.94 -41.74
CA GLU A 112 1.18 -16.18 -40.48
C GLU A 112 1.47 -17.52 -39.78
N THR A 113 1.72 -17.47 -38.47
CA THR A 113 0.95 -18.23 -37.47
C THR A 113 1.20 -17.67 -36.07
N GLY A 114 0.11 -17.62 -35.30
CA GLY A 114 0.00 -16.83 -34.09
C GLY A 114 0.83 -17.34 -32.92
N SER A 115 1.53 -16.42 -32.29
CA SER A 115 1.76 -16.44 -30.84
C SER A 115 1.85 -15.01 -30.34
N LYS A 116 0.68 -14.37 -30.21
CA LYS A 116 0.55 -13.07 -29.57
C LYS A 116 0.83 -13.25 -28.08
N LYS A 117 2.11 -13.15 -27.70
CA LYS A 117 2.53 -12.68 -26.37
C LYS A 117 1.62 -11.50 -26.00
N PRO A 118 1.02 -11.44 -24.81
CA PRO A 118 0.15 -10.33 -24.47
C PRO A 118 1.01 -9.07 -24.55
N ARG A 119 0.80 -8.25 -25.59
CA ARG A 119 1.37 -6.92 -25.67
C ARG A 119 0.96 -6.28 -24.36
N GLN A 120 1.93 -5.88 -23.53
CA GLN A 120 1.64 -5.13 -22.32
C GLN A 120 0.85 -3.91 -22.77
N ILE A 121 -0.47 -3.95 -22.55
CA ILE A 121 -1.37 -2.92 -23.04
C ILE A 121 -1.09 -1.71 -22.17
N GLN A 122 -0.32 -0.76 -22.71
CA GLN A 122 -0.04 0.49 -22.03
C GLN A 122 -1.34 1.28 -21.97
N PHE A 123 -1.88 1.45 -20.77
CA PHE A 123 -3.09 2.24 -20.58
C PHE A 123 -2.78 3.72 -20.66
N ASN A 124 -3.45 4.41 -21.59
CA ASN A 124 -3.44 5.86 -21.69
C ASN A 124 -4.82 6.39 -21.27
N ALA A 125 -4.83 7.25 -20.24
CA ALA A 125 -6.04 7.86 -19.72
C ALA A 125 -6.82 8.67 -20.79
N GLN A 126 -6.11 9.38 -21.68
CA GLN A 126 -6.72 10.17 -22.74
C GLN A 126 -7.52 9.30 -23.71
N THR A 127 -6.98 8.13 -24.07
CA THR A 127 -7.66 7.20 -24.99
C THR A 127 -8.99 6.67 -24.42
N LEU A 128 -9.09 6.52 -23.10
CA LEU A 128 -10.33 6.11 -22.44
C LEU A 128 -11.37 7.23 -22.50
N VAL A 129 -10.94 8.49 -22.28
CA VAL A 129 -11.82 9.67 -22.36
C VAL A 129 -12.32 9.90 -23.78
N GLU A 130 -11.44 9.81 -24.78
CA GLU A 130 -11.78 9.89 -26.20
C GLU A 130 -12.77 8.79 -26.58
N LYS A 131 -12.53 7.56 -26.12
CA LYS A 131 -13.46 6.46 -26.39
C LYS A 131 -14.83 6.71 -25.78
N ARG A 132 -14.90 7.21 -24.54
CA ARG A 132 -16.16 7.56 -23.89
C ARG A 132 -16.90 8.63 -24.70
N ALA A 133 -16.20 9.68 -25.12
CA ALA A 133 -16.76 10.73 -25.97
C ALA A 133 -17.25 10.18 -27.32
N ALA A 134 -16.48 9.29 -27.96
CA ALA A 134 -16.87 8.65 -29.22
C ALA A 134 -18.09 7.72 -29.08
N LEU A 135 -18.25 7.05 -27.94
CA LEU A 135 -19.43 6.24 -27.63
C LEU A 135 -20.64 7.11 -27.26
N GLY A 136 -20.40 8.32 -26.73
CA GLY A 136 -21.45 9.24 -26.27
C GLY A 136 -22.16 8.76 -25.01
N ILE A 137 -21.47 8.00 -24.16
CA ILE A 137 -22.01 7.39 -22.94
C ILE A 137 -21.55 8.13 -21.69
N THR A 138 -22.34 8.05 -20.63
CA THR A 138 -22.00 8.66 -19.34
C THR A 138 -20.87 7.87 -18.64
N GLN A 139 -20.22 8.50 -17.66
CA GLN A 139 -19.18 7.82 -16.88
C GLN A 139 -19.72 6.62 -16.09
N LYS A 140 -20.99 6.68 -15.66
CA LYS A 140 -21.67 5.58 -14.97
C LYS A 140 -21.87 4.40 -15.91
N GLU A 141 -22.32 4.65 -17.13
CA GLU A 141 -22.48 3.63 -18.17
C GLU A 141 -21.14 3.01 -18.57
N MET A 142 -20.10 3.82 -18.75
CA MET A 142 -18.76 3.30 -19.02
C MET A 142 -18.28 2.37 -17.89
N ALA A 143 -18.61 2.69 -16.63
CA ALA A 143 -18.28 1.85 -15.50
C ALA A 143 -19.03 0.50 -15.50
N LEU A 144 -20.30 0.49 -15.92
CA LEU A 144 -21.08 -0.74 -16.11
C LEU A 144 -20.45 -1.64 -17.17
N LEU A 145 -20.04 -1.09 -18.33
CA LEU A 145 -19.37 -1.85 -19.39
C LEU A 145 -18.04 -2.47 -18.94
N LEU A 146 -17.31 -1.78 -18.07
CA LEU A 146 -16.01 -2.24 -17.55
C LEU A 146 -16.15 -3.18 -16.34
N GLY A 147 -17.35 -3.29 -15.75
CA GLY A 147 -17.58 -4.01 -14.50
C GLY A 147 -16.76 -3.40 -13.34
N ALA A 148 -16.72 -2.06 -13.28
CA ALA A 148 -16.00 -1.29 -12.28
C ALA A 148 -16.93 -0.22 -11.65
N SER A 149 -16.51 0.37 -10.53
CA SER A 149 -17.23 1.52 -9.94
C SER A 149 -16.98 2.79 -10.75
N SER A 150 -18.00 3.67 -10.85
CA SER A 150 -17.90 4.99 -11.49
C SER A 150 -16.73 5.83 -10.94
N LEU A 151 -16.46 5.74 -9.64
CA LEU A 151 -15.34 6.42 -9.00
C LEU A 151 -13.98 5.90 -9.49
N SER A 152 -13.89 4.61 -9.83
CA SER A 152 -12.65 4.02 -10.37
C SER A 152 -12.38 4.51 -11.78
N VAL A 153 -13.42 4.58 -12.63
CA VAL A 153 -13.33 5.14 -13.98
C VAL A 153 -12.89 6.60 -13.92
N TYR A 154 -13.45 7.41 -13.00
CA TYR A 154 -13.00 8.79 -12.78
C TYR A 154 -11.52 8.89 -12.42
N LYS A 155 -11.02 8.02 -11.53
CA LYS A 155 -9.60 8.00 -11.15
C LYS A 155 -8.67 7.58 -12.29
N TRP A 156 -9.16 6.75 -13.21
CA TRP A 156 -8.41 6.33 -14.41
C TRP A 156 -8.41 7.42 -15.48
N GLU A 157 -9.55 8.04 -15.76
CA GLU A 157 -9.69 9.15 -16.70
C GLU A 157 -8.87 10.39 -16.26
N SER A 158 -8.80 10.66 -14.96
CA SER A 158 -7.95 11.72 -14.39
C SER A 158 -6.45 11.37 -14.35
N GLY A 159 -6.07 10.15 -14.74
CA GLY A 159 -4.67 9.70 -14.76
C GLY A 159 -4.03 9.53 -13.37
N ARG A 160 -4.79 9.69 -12.27
CA ARG A 160 -4.27 9.59 -10.89
C ARG A 160 -3.95 8.15 -10.49
N VAL A 161 -4.64 7.17 -11.08
CA VAL A 161 -4.53 5.75 -10.73
C VAL A 161 -4.40 4.92 -11.99
N HIS A 162 -3.47 3.96 -11.98
CA HIS A 162 -3.33 2.98 -13.05
C HIS A 162 -4.26 1.76 -12.81
N PRO A 163 -4.97 1.25 -13.82
CA PRO A 163 -5.82 0.08 -13.67
C PRO A 163 -4.99 -1.18 -13.34
N ARG A 164 -5.59 -2.11 -12.59
CA ARG A 164 -4.98 -3.44 -12.34
C ARG A 164 -5.01 -4.28 -13.62
N ALA A 165 -4.16 -5.31 -13.72
CA ALA A 165 -4.04 -6.16 -14.91
C ALA A 165 -5.39 -6.71 -15.44
N ALA A 166 -6.24 -7.25 -14.55
CA ALA A 166 -7.57 -7.75 -14.94
C ALA A 166 -8.49 -6.64 -15.51
N GLN A 167 -8.32 -5.40 -15.07
CA GLN A 167 -9.10 -4.25 -15.58
C GLN A 167 -8.54 -3.74 -16.90
N LEU A 168 -7.22 -3.83 -17.12
CA LEU A 168 -6.59 -3.49 -18.40
C LEU A 168 -7.13 -4.34 -19.55
N GLU A 169 -7.35 -5.63 -19.31
CA GLU A 169 -7.93 -6.54 -20.30
C GLU A 169 -9.35 -6.13 -20.69
N ARG A 170 -10.18 -5.78 -19.69
CA ARG A 170 -11.55 -5.29 -19.93
C ARG A 170 -11.57 -3.95 -20.65
N ILE A 171 -10.70 -3.02 -20.26
CA ILE A 171 -10.53 -1.75 -20.96
C ILE A 171 -10.15 -1.99 -22.42
N ALA A 172 -9.20 -2.90 -22.68
CA ALA A 172 -8.80 -3.25 -24.05
C ALA A 172 -9.94 -3.86 -24.87
N GLN A 173 -10.82 -4.64 -24.25
CA GLN A 173 -12.03 -5.16 -24.90
C GLN A 173 -12.99 -4.00 -25.25
N VAL A 174 -13.28 -3.11 -24.30
CA VAL A 174 -14.19 -1.97 -24.50
C VAL A 174 -13.66 -0.98 -25.54
N LEU A 175 -12.34 -0.73 -25.59
CA LEU A 175 -11.73 0.11 -26.62
C LEU A 175 -11.99 -0.41 -28.04
N LYS A 176 -12.12 -1.73 -28.21
CA LYS A 176 -12.46 -2.38 -29.49
C LYS A 176 -13.96 -2.43 -29.79
N LEU A 177 -14.83 -2.17 -28.81
CA LEU A 177 -16.28 -2.18 -29.03
C LEU A 177 -16.73 -0.94 -29.81
N GLY A 178 -17.67 -1.12 -30.73
CA GLY A 178 -18.36 -0.04 -31.43
C GLY A 178 -19.58 0.46 -30.66
N LYS A 179 -20.05 1.68 -30.98
CA LYS A 179 -21.19 2.34 -30.31
C LYS A 179 -22.43 1.45 -30.21
N ARG A 180 -22.80 0.74 -31.29
CA ARG A 180 -23.97 -0.16 -31.32
C ARG A 180 -23.86 -1.29 -30.30
N LYS A 181 -22.69 -1.95 -30.21
CA LYS A 181 -22.47 -3.05 -29.27
C LYS A 181 -22.40 -2.56 -27.82
N ALA A 182 -21.80 -1.39 -27.60
CA ALA A 182 -21.72 -0.78 -26.27
C ALA A 182 -23.11 -0.44 -25.73
N LEU A 183 -23.98 0.16 -26.55
CA LEU A 183 -25.35 0.48 -26.15
C LEU A 183 -26.20 -0.79 -25.91
N ALA A 184 -26.05 -1.82 -26.74
CA ALA A 184 -26.75 -3.10 -26.53
C ALA A 184 -26.40 -3.76 -25.19
N LEU A 185 -25.16 -3.61 -24.72
CA LEU A 185 -24.73 -4.12 -23.41
C LEU A 185 -25.21 -3.27 -22.23
N LEU A 186 -25.59 -2.01 -22.48
CA LEU A 186 -26.09 -1.06 -21.47
C LEU A 186 -27.61 -1.07 -21.33
N SER A 187 -28.32 -1.62 -22.31
CA SER A 187 -29.76 -1.84 -22.26
C SER A 187 -30.03 -3.33 -22.03
N PRO A 188 -29.84 -3.86 -20.81
CA PRO A 188 -30.29 -5.20 -20.49
C PRO A 188 -31.81 -5.23 -20.66
N GLN A 189 -32.28 -6.03 -21.61
CA GLN A 189 -33.65 -6.54 -21.65
C GLN A 189 -33.79 -7.67 -20.63
#